data_AF-A0A497NMW1-F1
#
_entry.id   AF-A0A497NMW1-F1
#
_cell.length_a   1.000
_cell.length_b   1.000
_cell.length_c   1.000
_cell.angle_alpha   90.00
_cell.angle_beta   90.00
_cell.angle_gamma   90.00
#
_symmetry.space_group_name_H-M   'P 1'
#
loop_
_entity.id
_entity.type
_entity.pdbx_description
1 polymer ?
#
loop_
_entity_poly.entity_id
_entity_poly.type
_entity_poly.pdbx_seq_one_letter_code
_entity_poly.pdbx_strand_id
1 'polypeptide(L)'
;MDTTEMLFVPWQRIADWKCTACGLCCRAYSVVLNFQEWLNIVKNYGVDKTVSGLDKLFIKRRSDGSCIFLYKFSNMYLCGIQHMKPKACKLWPFRVLSKPKFGYADEA
;
A
#
# COMPACT_ATOMS: atom_id res chain seq x y z
N MET A 1 -5.57 18.41 23.14
CA MET A 1 -5.04 17.21 22.44
C MET A 1 -4.75 17.66 21.03
N ASP A 2 -3.47 17.88 20.77
CA ASP A 2 -2.96 18.52 19.57
C ASP A 2 -3.16 17.59 18.36
N THR A 3 -4.10 17.96 17.49
CA THR A 3 -4.29 17.32 16.20
C THR A 3 -3.16 17.80 15.30
N THR A 4 -2.04 17.07 15.31
CA THR A 4 -0.99 17.28 14.31
C THR A 4 -1.62 17.08 12.94
N GLU A 5 -1.97 18.18 12.26
CA GLU A 5 -2.32 18.16 10.85
C GLU A 5 -1.16 17.48 10.12
N MET A 6 -1.40 16.28 9.59
CA MET A 6 -0.50 15.70 8.61
C MET A 6 -0.51 16.64 7.41
N LEU A 7 0.50 17.50 7.31
CA LEU A 7 0.80 18.32 6.15
C LEU A 7 1.04 17.39 4.96
N PHE A 8 0.01 17.19 4.15
CA PHE A 8 0.15 16.51 2.87
C PHE A 8 0.98 17.41 1.95
N VAL A 9 2.09 16.88 1.43
CA VAL A 9 2.94 17.59 0.47
C VAL A 9 2.45 17.26 -0.95
N PRO A 10 2.20 18.28 -1.81
CA PRO A 10 1.90 18.05 -3.23
C PRO A 10 2.97 17.18 -3.89
N TRP A 11 2.56 16.19 -4.69
CA TRP A 11 3.47 15.20 -5.27
C TRP A 11 4.52 15.84 -6.19
N GLN A 12 4.20 16.96 -6.83
CA GLN A 12 5.11 17.74 -7.68
C GLN A 12 6.33 18.29 -6.90
N ARG A 13 6.22 18.44 -5.58
CA ARG A 13 7.29 18.94 -4.70
C ARG A 13 8.20 17.82 -4.17
N ILE A 14 7.97 16.56 -4.57
CA ILE A 14 8.72 15.40 -4.08
C ILE A 14 9.74 14.99 -5.15
N ALA A 15 11.02 15.20 -4.85
CA ALA A 15 12.12 14.96 -5.78
C ALA A 15 12.32 13.46 -6.09
N ASP A 16 12.28 12.61 -5.07
CA ASP A 16 12.38 11.16 -5.23
C ASP A 16 11.55 10.41 -4.18
N TRP A 17 11.13 9.21 -4.56
CA TRP A 17 10.51 8.27 -3.63
C TRP A 17 11.07 6.87 -3.85
N LYS A 18 11.69 6.32 -2.81
CA LYS A 18 12.22 4.96 -2.80
C LYS A 18 11.85 4.21 -1.54
N CYS A 19 11.68 2.90 -1.67
CA CYS A 19 11.44 2.01 -0.54
C CYS A 19 12.70 1.90 0.34
N THR A 20 12.60 2.27 1.61
CA THR A 20 13.68 2.15 2.61
C THR A 20 13.66 0.82 3.37
N ALA A 21 12.85 -0.14 2.93
CA ALA A 21 12.65 -1.43 3.59
C ALA A 21 12.18 -1.35 5.06
N CYS A 22 11.44 -0.29 5.42
CA CYS A 22 10.83 -0.15 6.76
C CYS A 22 9.61 -1.06 6.97
N GLY A 23 8.94 -1.46 5.88
CA GLY A 23 7.75 -2.30 5.90
C GLY A 23 6.47 -1.61 6.41
N LEU A 24 6.46 -0.28 6.59
CA LEU A 24 5.27 0.46 7.01
C LEU A 24 4.09 0.29 6.03
N CYS A 25 4.36 0.29 4.72
CA CYS A 25 3.34 0.06 3.69
C CYS A 25 2.64 -1.29 3.82
N CYS A 26 3.32 -2.29 4.37
CA CYS A 26 2.76 -3.63 4.58
C CYS A 26 2.01 -3.75 5.91
N ARG A 27 1.97 -2.71 6.75
CA ARG A 27 1.30 -2.70 8.06
C ARG A 27 0.21 -1.63 8.18
N ALA A 28 0.33 -0.55 7.42
CA ALA A 28 -0.52 0.63 7.59
C ALA A 28 -1.98 0.42 7.14
N TYR A 29 -2.26 -0.46 6.16
CA TYR A 29 -3.60 -0.59 5.58
C TYR A 29 -3.86 -1.95 4.95
N SER A 30 -5.14 -2.24 4.71
CA SER A 30 -5.57 -3.42 3.94
C SER A 30 -5.50 -3.09 2.45
N VAL A 31 -4.69 -3.86 1.72
CA VAL A 31 -4.44 -3.61 0.30
C VAL A 31 -5.63 -4.12 -0.52
N VAL A 32 -6.40 -3.19 -1.10
CA VAL A 32 -7.45 -3.51 -2.08
C VAL A 32 -6.81 -3.94 -3.39
N LEU A 33 -7.36 -4.98 -4.00
CA LEU A 33 -6.96 -5.52 -5.29
C LEU A 33 -8.05 -5.25 -6.32
N ASN A 34 -7.65 -4.91 -7.54
CA ASN A 34 -8.53 -5.10 -8.69
C ASN A 34 -8.56 -6.57 -9.11
N PHE A 35 -9.47 -6.92 -10.02
CA PHE A 35 -9.66 -8.31 -10.44
C PHE A 35 -8.41 -8.93 -11.07
N GLN A 36 -7.68 -8.18 -11.92
CA GLN A 36 -6.46 -8.68 -12.56
C GLN A 36 -5.33 -8.92 -11.56
N GLU A 37 -5.17 -8.02 -10.58
CA GLU A 37 -4.19 -8.17 -9.50
C GLU A 37 -4.51 -9.39 -8.63
N TRP A 38 -5.80 -9.57 -8.30
CA TRP A 38 -6.26 -10.75 -7.56
C TRP A 38 -5.98 -12.04 -8.33
N LEU A 39 -6.39 -12.12 -9.61
CA LEU A 39 -6.11 -13.29 -10.46
C LEU A 39 -4.63 -13.63 -10.51
N ASN A 40 -3.77 -12.62 -10.68
CA ASN A 40 -2.33 -12.81 -10.71
C ASN A 40 -1.81 -13.36 -9.38
N ILE A 41 -2.27 -12.83 -8.23
CA ILE A 41 -1.86 -13.33 -6.91
C ILE A 41 -2.33 -14.77 -6.70
N VAL A 42 -3.59 -15.08 -7.00
CA VAL A 42 -4.14 -16.43 -6.83
C VAL A 42 -3.37 -17.45 -7.69
N LYS A 43 -3.07 -17.11 -8.95
CA LYS A 43 -2.34 -17.99 -9.87
C LYS A 43 -0.91 -18.31 -9.39
N ASN A 44 -0.23 -17.34 -8.77
CA ASN A 44 1.19 -17.49 -8.39
C ASN A 44 1.39 -17.94 -6.94
N TYR A 45 0.45 -17.65 -6.04
CA TYR A 45 0.64 -17.86 -4.59
C TYR A 45 -0.52 -18.58 -3.87
N GLY A 46 -1.62 -18.86 -4.57
CA GLY A 46 -2.80 -19.50 -3.99
C GLY A 46 -3.85 -18.53 -3.47
N VAL A 47 -5.10 -18.99 -3.45
CA VAL A 47 -6.26 -18.20 -3.02
C VAL A 47 -6.19 -17.81 -1.54
N ASP A 48 -5.51 -18.61 -0.72
CA ASP A 48 -5.34 -18.40 0.72
C ASP A 48 -4.49 -17.16 1.07
N LYS A 49 -3.87 -16.50 0.08
CA LYS A 49 -3.16 -15.22 0.23
C LYS A 49 -4.06 -13.99 0.05
N THR A 50 -5.33 -14.22 -0.28
CA THR A 50 -6.32 -13.16 -0.48
C THR A 50 -7.49 -13.33 0.47
N VAL A 51 -8.30 -12.30 0.62
CA VAL A 51 -9.59 -12.38 1.32
C VAL A 51 -10.62 -11.54 0.56
N SER A 52 -11.86 -12.03 0.52
CA SER A 52 -13.00 -11.30 -0.04
C SER A 52 -13.72 -10.54 1.08
N GLY A 53 -13.96 -9.25 0.88
CA GLY A 53 -14.94 -8.48 1.64
C GLY A 53 -16.31 -8.49 0.96
N LEU A 54 -17.19 -7.57 1.36
CA LEU A 54 -18.54 -7.45 0.78
C LEU A 54 -18.51 -7.13 -0.73
N ASP A 55 -17.67 -6.18 -1.14
CA ASP A 55 -17.62 -5.66 -2.51
C ASP A 55 -16.19 -5.61 -3.10
N LYS A 56 -15.19 -6.05 -2.32
CA LYS A 56 -13.77 -5.85 -2.64
C LYS A 56 -12.94 -7.07 -2.33
N LEU A 57 -11.83 -7.19 -3.05
CA LEU A 57 -10.81 -8.21 -2.85
C LEU A 57 -9.60 -7.57 -2.19
N PHE A 58 -8.98 -8.28 -1.25
CA PHE A 58 -7.83 -7.77 -0.51
C PHE A 58 -6.71 -8.79 -0.46
N ILE A 59 -5.48 -8.30 -0.25
CA ILE A 59 -4.39 -9.14 0.25
C ILE A 59 -4.71 -9.53 1.68
N LYS A 60 -4.53 -10.82 2.00
CA LYS A 60 -4.71 -11.33 3.36
C LYS A 60 -3.71 -10.69 4.31
N ARG A 61 -4.17 -10.42 5.53
CA ARG A 61 -3.33 -9.99 6.65
C ARG A 61 -3.14 -11.15 7.63
N ARG A 62 -1.98 -11.19 8.27
CA ARG A 62 -1.68 -12.10 9.39
C ARG A 62 -2.44 -11.67 10.63
N SER A 63 -2.40 -12.51 11.67
CA SER A 63 -3.00 -12.22 12.97
C SER A 63 -2.41 -10.97 13.64
N ASP A 64 -1.13 -10.67 13.40
CA ASP A 64 -0.47 -9.43 13.87
C ASP A 64 -0.85 -8.18 13.04
N GLY A 65 -1.76 -8.33 12.08
CA GLY A 65 -2.15 -7.28 11.16
C GLY A 65 -1.13 -7.02 10.05
N SER A 66 0.02 -7.68 9.97
CA SER A 66 0.92 -7.46 8.82
C SER A 66 0.39 -8.09 7.53
N CYS A 67 0.71 -7.51 6.38
CA CYS A 67 0.47 -8.12 5.07
C CYS A 67 1.13 -9.50 5.00
N ILE A 68 0.43 -10.52 4.47
CA ILE A 68 0.93 -11.90 4.37
C ILE A 68 2.24 -12.03 3.57
N PHE A 69 2.55 -11.06 2.71
CA PHE A 69 3.78 -11.03 1.91
C PHE A 69 4.92 -10.23 2.56
N LEU A 70 4.72 -9.63 3.73
CA LEU A 70 5.80 -8.99 4.48
C LEU A 70 6.73 -10.06 5.05
N TYR A 71 8.03 -9.94 4.87
CA TYR A 71 9.01 -10.79 5.54
C TYR A 71 10.18 -9.95 6.07
N LYS A 72 10.87 -10.49 7.08
CA LYS A 72 12.07 -9.87 7.65
C LYS A 72 13.31 -10.56 7.07
N PHE A 73 14.28 -9.76 6.64
CA PHE A 73 15.59 -10.23 6.19
C PHE A 73 16.65 -9.36 6.84
N SER A 74 17.41 -9.94 7.78
CA SER A 74 18.30 -9.18 8.67
C SER A 74 17.51 -8.05 9.37
N ASN A 75 17.97 -6.80 9.28
CA ASN A 75 17.30 -5.62 9.84
C ASN A 75 16.30 -4.95 8.88
N MET A 76 15.98 -5.58 7.74
CA MET A 76 15.07 -5.04 6.73
C MET A 76 13.72 -5.76 6.72
N TYR A 77 12.66 -5.01 6.42
CA TYR A 77 11.33 -5.52 6.15
C TYR A 77 11.00 -5.40 4.67
N LEU A 78 10.90 -6.54 4.01
CA LEU A 78 10.77 -6.66 2.55
C LEU A 78 9.41 -7.23 2.17
N CYS A 79 8.99 -6.97 0.93
CA CYS A 79 7.75 -7.48 0.35
C CYS A 79 8.09 -8.66 -0.57
N GLY A 80 7.46 -9.82 -0.38
CA GLY A 80 7.72 -11.03 -1.15
C GLY A 80 7.22 -10.99 -2.61
N ILE A 81 6.45 -9.96 -2.97
CA ILE A 81 5.82 -9.83 -4.29
C ILE A 81 6.25 -8.56 -5.03
N GLN A 82 7.50 -8.10 -4.84
CA GLN A 82 8.00 -6.84 -5.43
C GLN A 82 7.68 -6.69 -6.92
N HIS A 83 7.95 -7.73 -7.72
CA HIS A 83 7.80 -7.73 -9.17
C HIS A 83 6.34 -7.60 -9.64
N MET A 84 5.38 -7.93 -8.79
CA MET A 84 3.94 -7.90 -9.10
C MET A 84 3.12 -7.15 -8.05
N LYS A 85 3.74 -6.18 -7.38
CA LYS A 85 3.05 -5.34 -6.39
C LYS A 85 1.75 -4.75 -6.98
N PRO A 86 0.63 -4.81 -6.23
CA PRO A 86 -0.59 -4.09 -6.61
C PRO A 86 -0.35 -2.59 -6.73
N LYS A 87 -1.18 -1.91 -7.51
CA LYS A 87 -1.14 -0.46 -7.71
C LYS A 87 -1.21 0.29 -6.38
N ALA A 88 -2.07 -0.15 -5.47
CA ALA A 88 -2.17 0.44 -4.13
C ALA A 88 -0.86 0.35 -3.32
N CYS A 89 -0.05 -0.70 -3.50
CA CYS A 89 1.26 -0.83 -2.86
C CYS A 89 2.34 0.02 -3.56
N LYS A 90 2.25 0.17 -4.88
CA LYS A 90 3.18 1.01 -5.67
C LYS A 90 2.98 2.50 -5.40
N LEU A 91 1.73 2.90 -5.13
CA LEU A 91 1.38 4.29 -4.82
C LEU A 91 1.69 4.71 -3.39
N TRP A 92 2.06 3.80 -2.48
CA TRP A 92 2.42 4.18 -1.12
C TRP A 92 3.60 5.19 -1.12
N PRO A 93 3.52 6.30 -0.37
CA PRO A 93 2.52 6.69 0.64
C PRO A 93 1.51 7.71 0.10
N PHE A 94 1.46 7.89 -1.22
CA PHE A 94 0.66 8.90 -1.89
C PHE A 94 -0.83 8.55 -1.84
N ARG A 95 -1.65 9.57 -1.62
CA ARG A 95 -3.10 9.51 -1.75
C ARG A 95 -3.52 10.28 -2.99
N VAL A 96 -4.05 9.57 -3.98
CA VAL A 96 -4.60 10.20 -5.19
C VAL A 96 -6.01 10.70 -4.87
N LEU A 97 -6.23 11.99 -5.07
CA LEU A 97 -7.52 12.64 -4.88
C LEU A 97 -7.99 13.21 -6.22
N SER A 98 -9.29 13.12 -6.50
CA SER A 98 -9.87 13.72 -7.71
C SER A 98 -9.95 15.25 -7.65
N LYS A 99 -9.81 15.81 -6.45
CA LYS A 99 -9.77 17.25 -6.20
C LYS A 99 -8.89 17.54 -4.99
N PRO A 100 -8.12 18.64 -5.00
CA PRO A 100 -7.27 19.03 -3.89
C PRO A 100 -8.13 19.23 -2.64
N LYS A 101 -7.84 18.44 -1.59
CA LYS A 101 -8.55 18.53 -0.29
C LYS A 101 -7.73 19.25 0.80
N PHE A 102 -6.43 19.40 0.61
CA PHE A 102 -5.49 19.83 1.65
C PHE A 102 -4.63 20.98 1.13
N GLY A 103 -5.23 22.18 1.03
CA GLY A 103 -4.56 23.36 0.46
C GLY A 103 -4.11 23.18 -1.00
N TYR A 104 -3.37 24.16 -1.52
CA TYR A 104 -2.67 24.07 -2.80
C TYR A 104 -3.55 23.67 -4.00
N ALA A 105 -4.73 24.27 -4.12
CA ALA A 105 -5.70 23.91 -5.16
C ALA A 105 -5.13 24.03 -6.58
N ASP A 106 -4.22 24.98 -6.78
CA ASP A 106 -3.60 25.29 -8.06
C ASP A 106 -2.25 24.57 -8.29
N GLU A 107 -1.79 23.73 -7.35
CA GLU A 107 -0.48 23.04 -7.42
C GLU A 107 -0.58 21.51 -7.46
N ALA A 108 -1.75 20.97 -7.81
CA ALA A 108 -2.00 19.54 -7.92
C ALA A 108 -1.40 18.95 -9.22
#